data_AF-A0A953ITN4-F1
#
_entry.id   AF-A0A953ITN4-F1
#
_cell.length_a   1.000
_cell.length_b   1.000
_cell.length_c   1.000
_cell.angle_alpha   90.00
_cell.angle_beta   90.00
_cell.angle_gamma   90.00
#
_symmetry.space_group_name_H-M   'P 1'
#
loop_
_entity.id
_entity.type
_entity.pdbx_description
1 polymer ?
#
loop_
_entity_poly.entity_id
_entity_poly.type
_entity_poly.pdbx_seq_one_letter_code
_entity_poly.pdbx_strand_id
1 'polypeptide(L)' 'MTYLKTVAGALAIMMASGMIADFDVSETDDNKILVRVWSAEDRPDAHLRMQVAALLSRHVDAGHVSVVHLST' A
#
# COMPACT_ATOMS: atom_id res chain seq x y z
N MET A 1 -0.38 -17.74 -2.70
CA MET A 1 0.97 -17.27 -2.29
C MET A 1 1.76 -16.48 -3.35
N THR A 2 1.32 -16.30 -4.61
CA THR A 2 2.08 -15.53 -5.62
C THR A 2 1.84 -14.02 -5.55
N TYR A 3 0.65 -13.61 -5.11
CA TYR A 3 0.19 -12.22 -5.17
C TYR A 3 0.87 -11.29 -4.17
N LEU A 4 1.24 -11.79 -2.98
CA LEU A 4 1.90 -10.99 -1.94
C LEU A 4 3.25 -10.42 -2.42
N LYS A 5 4.03 -11.24 -3.14
CA LYS A 5 5.32 -10.82 -3.70
C LYS A 5 5.15 -9.77 -4.79
N THR A 6 4.12 -9.89 -5.62
CA THR A 6 3.81 -8.89 -6.66
C THR A 6 3.39 -7.56 -6.03
N VAL A 7 2.54 -7.60 -4.99
CA VAL A 7 2.11 -6.41 -4.25
C VAL A 7 3.31 -5.73 -3.56
N ALA A 8 4.12 -6.50 -2.85
CA ALA A 8 5.32 -5.98 -2.18
C ALA A 8 6.33 -5.39 -3.18
N GLY A 9 6.51 -6.02 -4.36
CA GLY A 9 7.39 -5.48 -5.40
C GLY A 9 6.91 -4.13 -5.96
N ALA A 10 5.60 -3.98 -6.18
CA ALA A 10 5.03 -2.73 -6.63
C ALA A 10 5.16 -1.61 -5.59
N LEU A 11 4.95 -1.94 -4.31
CA LEU A 11 5.13 -0.99 -3.20
C LEU A 11 6.60 -0.61 -2.99
N ALA A 12 7.53 -1.53 -3.19
CA ALA A 12 8.96 -1.23 -3.15
C ALA A 12 9.38 -0.21 -4.22
N ILE A 13 8.74 -0.22 -5.40
CA ILE A 13 8.96 0.82 -6.43
C ILE A 13 8.43 2.18 -5.94
N MET A 14 7.25 2.22 -5.32
CA MET A 14 6.72 3.45 -4.73
C MET A 14 7.63 4.00 -3.62
N MET A 15 8.17 3.11 -2.79
CA MET A 15 9.13 3.47 -1.73
C MET A 15 10.43 4.04 -2.33
N ALA A 16 10.99 3.37 -3.34
CA ALA A 16 12.19 3.84 -4.04
C ALA A 16 11.97 5.19 -4.76
N SER A 17 10.74 5.52 -5.16
CA SER A 17 10.38 6.81 -5.74
C SER A 17 10.19 7.94 -4.72
N GLY A 18 10.22 7.63 -3.42
CA GLY A 18 9.96 8.58 -2.34
C GLY A 18 8.49 8.93 -2.13
N MET A 19 7.55 8.19 -2.74
CA MET A 19 6.10 8.41 -2.51
C MET A 19 5.65 7.87 -1.15
N ILE A 20 6.27 6.80 -0.67
CA ILE A 20 5.99 6.20 0.64
C ILE A 20 7.30 5.98 1.38
N ALA A 21 7.26 6.14 2.70
CA ALA A 21 8.41 5.92 3.58
C ALA A 21 8.63 4.43 3.84
N ASP A 22 7.54 3.69 3.99
CA ASP A 22 7.54 2.26 4.26
C ASP A 22 6.19 1.62 3.91
N PHE A 23 6.12 0.30 3.90
CA PHE A 23 4.88 -0.44 3.71
C PHE A 23 4.87 -1.81 4.40
N ASP A 24 3.68 -2.28 4.76
CA ASP A 24 3.41 -3.63 5.23
C ASP A 24 2.32 -4.26 4.36
N VAL A 25 2.49 -5.54 4.05
CA VAL A 25 1.53 -6.33 3.28
C VAL A 25 1.24 -7.61 4.03
N SER A 26 -0.03 -7.82 4.33
CA SER A 26 -0.51 -8.97 5.08
C SER A 26 -1.70 -9.61 4.36
N GLU A 27 -1.81 -10.94 4.42
CA GLU A 27 -2.97 -11.67 3.90
C GLU A 27 -3.81 -12.13 5.10
N THR A 28 -5.11 -11.92 5.01
CA THR A 28 -6.08 -12.41 6.01
C THR A 28 -6.47 -13.85 5.71
N ASP A 29 -7.05 -14.55 6.69
CA ASP A 29 -7.59 -15.91 6.52
C ASP A 29 -8.65 -16.01 5.41
N ASP A 30 -9.36 -14.90 5.12
CA ASP A 30 -10.30 -14.77 3.98
C ASP A 30 -9.60 -14.52 2.63
N ASN A 31 -8.28 -14.71 2.57
CA ASN A 31 -7.46 -14.53 1.37
C ASN A 31 -7.51 -13.09 0.81
N LYS A 32 -7.86 -12.12 1.66
CA LYS A 32 -7.82 -10.67 1.32
C LYS A 32 -6.46 -10.12 1.67
N ILE A 33 -5.86 -9.39 0.74
CA ILE A 33 -4.61 -8.68 0.96
C ILE A 33 -4.92 -7.32 1.58
N LEU A 34 -4.35 -7.09 2.75
CA LEU A 34 -4.33 -5.80 3.44
C LEU A 34 -2.99 -5.13 3.18
N VAL A 35 -3.05 -3.83 2.89
CA VAL A 35 -1.87 -3.03 2.62
C VAL A 35 -1.87 -1.85 3.58
N ARG A 36 -0.77 -1.69 4.30
CA ARG A 36 -0.50 -0.51 5.11
C ARG A 36 0.66 0.24 4.48
N VAL A 37 0.49 1.53 4.26
CA VAL A 37 1.55 2.39 3.73
C VAL A 37 1.80 3.53 4.70
N TRP A 38 3.07 3.84 4.92
CA TRP A 38 3.48 5.04 5.62
C TRP A 38 3.82 6.10 4.59
N SER A 39 3.11 7.23 4.65
CA SER A 39 3.37 8.32 3.72
C SER A 39 4.73 8.95 4.00
N ALA A 40 5.54 9.20 2.98
CA ALA A 40 6.80 9.94 3.11
C ALA A 40 6.58 11.46 3.19
N GLU A 41 5.41 11.92 2.72
CA GLU A 41 5.06 13.34 2.66
C GLU A 41 3.65 13.55 3.23
N ASP A 42 3.36 14.79 3.65
CA ASP A 42 2.03 15.23 4.08
C ASP A 42 1.10 15.41 2.87
N ARG A 43 0.86 14.30 2.16
CA ARG A 43 -0.07 14.24 1.02
C ARG A 43 -1.45 13.80 1.53
N PRO A 44 -2.55 14.17 0.84
CA PRO A 44 -3.88 13.72 1.24
C PRO A 44 -3.98 12.19 1.16
N ASP A 45 -4.34 11.56 2.27
CA ASP A 45 -4.44 10.10 2.40
C ASP A 45 -5.29 9.46 1.31
N ALA A 46 -6.39 10.11 0.96
CA ALA A 46 -7.30 9.63 -0.07
C ALA A 46 -6.61 9.46 -1.44
N HIS A 47 -5.68 10.36 -1.79
CA HIS A 47 -4.97 10.32 -3.06
C HIS A 47 -3.95 9.18 -3.09
N LEU A 48 -3.12 9.07 -2.04
CA LEU A 48 -2.14 7.99 -1.91
C LEU A 48 -2.83 6.62 -1.88
N ARG A 49 -3.93 6.51 -1.12
CA ARG A 49 -4.74 5.29 -1.06
C ARG A 49 -5.26 4.87 -2.43
N MET A 50 -5.79 5.82 -3.22
CA MET A 50 -6.24 5.53 -4.58
C MET A 50 -5.09 5.14 -5.51
N GLN A 51 -3.92 5.77 -5.40
CA GLN A 51 -2.75 5.41 -6.21
C GLN A 51 -2.27 3.99 -5.93
N VAL A 52 -2.15 3.63 -4.65
CA VAL A 52 -1.78 2.27 -4.22
C VAL A 52 -2.83 1.27 -4.69
N ALA A 53 -4.12 1.56 -4.48
CA ALA A 53 -5.19 0.68 -4.94
C ALA A 53 -5.23 0.53 -6.47
N ALA A 54 -4.98 1.60 -7.23
CA ALA A 54 -4.92 1.54 -8.68
C ALA A 54 -3.75 0.69 -9.18
N LEU A 55 -2.57 0.85 -8.56
CA LEU A 55 -1.38 0.06 -8.84
C LEU A 55 -1.60 -1.43 -8.55
N LEU A 56 -2.38 -1.72 -7.51
CA LEU A 56 -2.67 -3.06 -7.02
C LEU A 56 -4.05 -3.58 -7.44
N SER A 57 -4.74 -2.88 -8.36
CA SER A 57 -6.17 -3.04 -8.68
C SER A 57 -6.61 -4.45 -9.12
N ARG A 58 -5.66 -5.31 -9.48
CA ARG A 58 -5.91 -6.73 -9.77
C ARG A 58 -6.04 -7.61 -8.51
N HIS A 59 -5.62 -7.13 -7.34
CA HIS A 59 -5.45 -7.93 -6.12
C HIS A 59 -5.88 -7.22 -4.83
N VAL A 60 -5.98 -5.89 -4.83
CA VAL A 60 -6.29 -5.10 -3.62
C VAL A 60 -7.32 -4.03 -3.94
N ASP A 61 -8.42 -4.01 -3.19
CA ASP A 61 -9.40 -2.94 -3.22
C ASP A 61 -8.92 -1.74 -2.40
N ALA A 62 -9.35 -0.52 -2.76
CA ALA A 62 -8.99 0.69 -2.01
C ALA A 62 -9.44 0.66 -0.55
N GLY A 63 -10.52 -0.08 -0.23
CA GLY A 63 -10.97 -0.30 1.15
C GLY A 63 -10.01 -1.13 2.00
N HIS A 64 -9.05 -1.84 1.39
CA HIS A 64 -8.05 -2.66 2.08
C HIS A 64 -6.69 -1.95 2.23
N VAL A 65 -6.59 -0.70 1.76
CA VAL A 65 -5.38 0.12 1.87
C VAL A 65 -5.54 1.12 3.02
N SER A 66 -4.65 1.04 4.00
CA SER A 66 -4.56 1.99 5.12
C SER A 66 -3.33 2.87 4.97
N VAL A 67 -3.52 4.19 5.03
CA VAL A 67 -2.41 5.16 5.07
C VAL A 67 -2.19 5.56 6.53
N VAL A 68 -0.93 5.52 6.96
CA VAL A 68 -0.52 5.89 8.31
C VAL A 68 0.41 7.10 8.22
N HIS A 69 0.13 8.10 9.04
CA HIS A 69 1.02 9.24 9.26
C HIS A 69 1.99 8.90 10.38
N LEU A 70 3.27 9.15 10.16
CA LEU A 70 4.26 9.16 11.23
C LEU A 70 4.06 10.46 11.99
N SER A 71 3.22 10.44 13.04
CA SER A 71 3.13 11.55 13.97
C SER A 71 4.46 11.66 14.71
N THR A 72 5.23 12.71 14.41
CA THR A 72 6.47 13.06 15.12
C THR A 72 6.20 13.60 16.51
#